data_AF-A0A1F8S3F4-F1
#
_entry.id   AF-A0A1F8S3F4-F1
#
_cell.length_a   1.000
_cell.length_b   1.000
_cell.length_c   1.000
_cell.angle_alpha   90.00
_cell.angle_beta   90.00
_cell.angle_gamma   90.00
#
_symmetry.space_group_name_H-M   'P 1'
#
loop_
_entity.id
_entity.type
_entity.pdbx_description
1 polymer ?
#
loop_
_entity_poly.entity_id
_entity_poly.type
_entity_poly.pdbx_seq_one_letter_code
_entity_poly.pdbx_strand_id
1 'polypeptide(L)'
;MDQMLRGRGSRAVSFEIVTHPTLGLPPRSLHAGYPDGAARLRANRARLAARALEVAVDEDPTLRTRHDDAALRNLLLDAEVFVDRLALCVAGNDPNGLRAFADQTATVYRRRLVPMDDVVRLLEAMRAGARGVLSADEMVPAEAAIDEAIAVFRWYRRLAGDARKRNRILAALYRGA
;
A
#
# COMPACT_ATOMS: atom_id res chain seq x y z
N MET A 1 -36.30 6.82 60.89
CA MET A 1 -35.07 6.23 60.31
C MET A 1 -35.25 6.21 58.80
N ASP A 2 -35.03 7.34 58.11
CA ASP A 2 -34.85 7.33 56.66
C ASP A 2 -34.27 8.66 56.14
N GLN A 3 -32.98 8.87 56.41
CA GLN A 3 -32.25 10.06 55.98
C GLN A 3 -30.86 9.66 55.50
N MET A 4 -30.74 8.88 54.41
CA MET A 4 -29.45 8.58 53.78
C MET A 4 -29.54 8.25 52.28
N LEU A 5 -30.01 9.16 51.43
CA LEU A 5 -29.75 9.07 49.97
C LEU A 5 -29.54 10.47 49.35
N ARG A 6 -28.48 11.18 49.75
CA ARG A 6 -27.90 12.25 48.92
C ARG A 6 -26.82 11.63 48.02
N GLY A 7 -27.26 11.01 46.94
CA GLY A 7 -26.40 10.57 45.84
C GLY A 7 -25.90 11.77 45.03
N ARG A 8 -24.58 11.82 44.83
CA ARG A 8 -23.83 12.82 44.05
C ARG A 8 -24.51 13.17 42.72
N GLY A 9 -24.63 14.47 42.44
CA GLY A 9 -25.05 14.98 41.14
C GLY A 9 -24.22 14.38 40.02
N SER A 10 -24.90 13.70 39.10
CA SER A 10 -24.32 13.24 37.84
C SER A 10 -23.89 14.47 37.04
N ARG A 11 -22.59 14.76 37.00
CA ARG A 11 -22.02 15.63 35.96
C ARG A 11 -22.22 14.88 34.65
N ALA A 12 -23.19 15.32 33.85
CA ALA A 12 -23.32 14.87 32.48
C ALA A 12 -22.00 15.18 31.76
N VAL A 13 -21.26 14.14 31.39
CA VAL A 13 -20.10 14.28 30.51
C VAL A 13 -20.67 14.67 29.14
N SER A 14 -20.57 15.95 28.78
CA SER A 14 -20.86 16.36 27.41
C SER A 14 -19.73 15.86 26.54
N PHE A 15 -19.98 14.81 25.76
CA PHE A 15 -19.08 14.46 24.68
C PHE A 15 -19.18 15.55 23.61
N GLU A 16 -18.05 16.10 23.21
CA GLU A 16 -17.97 16.96 22.04
C GLU A 16 -18.52 16.17 20.84
N ILE A 17 -19.38 16.80 20.02
CA ILE A 17 -19.93 16.16 18.82
C ILE A 17 -18.75 15.91 17.88
N VAL A 18 -18.20 14.70 17.92
CA VAL A 18 -17.19 14.24 16.98
C VAL A 18 -17.87 14.05 15.62
N THR A 19 -17.31 14.66 14.59
CA THR A 19 -17.75 14.47 13.22
C THR A 19 -17.65 12.98 12.88
N HIS A 20 -18.79 12.35 12.56
CA HIS A 20 -18.83 10.91 12.29
C HIS A 20 -17.86 10.56 11.14
N PRO A 21 -17.07 9.48 11.24
CA PRO A 21 -15.95 9.20 10.32
C PRO A 21 -16.31 9.07 8.84
N THR A 22 -17.61 8.96 8.52
CA THR A 22 -18.10 8.91 7.14
C THR A 22 -18.47 10.26 6.54
N LEU A 23 -18.49 11.38 7.27
CA LEU A 23 -18.93 12.70 6.75
C LEU A 23 -20.30 12.67 6.02
N GLY A 24 -21.12 11.63 6.23
CA GLY A 24 -22.36 11.39 5.46
C GLY A 24 -22.15 10.85 4.03
N LEU A 25 -20.93 10.53 3.62
CA LEU A 25 -20.65 9.92 2.32
C LEU A 25 -21.05 8.43 2.32
N PRO A 26 -21.62 7.93 1.21
CA PRO A 26 -21.95 6.52 1.08
C PRO A 26 -20.68 5.65 1.15
N PRO A 27 -20.78 4.40 1.65
CA PRO A 27 -19.67 3.46 1.63
C PRO A 27 -19.09 3.27 0.22
N ARG A 28 -17.79 2.99 0.13
CA ARG A 28 -17.14 2.67 -1.15
C ARG A 28 -17.85 1.49 -1.81
N SER A 29 -18.30 1.70 -3.06
CA SER A 29 -18.95 0.65 -3.86
C SER A 29 -17.92 -0.09 -4.69
N LEU A 30 -17.91 -1.42 -4.60
CA LEU A 30 -17.10 -2.30 -5.45
C LEU A 30 -17.75 -2.57 -6.83
N HIS A 31 -18.87 -1.94 -7.11
CA HIS A 31 -19.56 -1.99 -8.40
C HIS A 31 -19.50 -0.67 -9.16
N ALA A 32 -18.79 0.34 -8.62
CA ALA A 32 -18.66 1.65 -9.25
C ALA A 32 -17.67 1.67 -10.42
N GLY A 33 -16.82 0.65 -10.55
CA GLY A 33 -15.85 0.48 -11.63
C GLY A 33 -16.08 -0.81 -12.40
N TYR A 34 -15.04 -1.65 -12.47
CA TYR A 34 -15.00 -2.84 -13.33
C TYR A 34 -14.91 -4.13 -12.51
N PRO A 35 -16.04 -4.62 -11.94
CA PRO A 35 -16.04 -5.82 -11.10
C PRO A 35 -15.61 -7.09 -11.87
N ASP A 36 -15.92 -7.19 -13.16
CA ASP A 36 -15.52 -8.34 -13.99
C ASP A 36 -14.01 -8.33 -14.28
N GLY A 37 -13.42 -7.16 -14.57
CA GLY A 37 -11.97 -7.00 -14.68
C GLY A 37 -11.26 -7.36 -13.37
N ALA A 38 -11.81 -6.94 -12.24
CA ALA A 38 -11.31 -7.34 -10.93
C ALA A 38 -11.42 -8.85 -10.67
N ALA A 39 -12.50 -9.50 -11.12
CA ALA A 39 -12.62 -10.95 -11.03
C ALA A 39 -11.54 -11.66 -11.87
N ARG A 40 -11.24 -11.16 -13.08
CA ARG A 40 -10.15 -11.68 -13.92
C ARG A 40 -8.77 -11.51 -13.28
N LEU A 41 -8.51 -10.37 -12.64
CA LEU A 41 -7.26 -10.18 -11.87
C LEU A 41 -7.12 -11.24 -10.77
N ARG A 42 -8.17 -11.46 -9.97
CA ARG A 42 -8.16 -12.46 -8.89
C ARG A 42 -8.01 -13.88 -9.43
N ALA A 43 -8.71 -14.22 -10.51
CA ALA A 43 -8.57 -15.53 -11.16
C ALA A 43 -7.15 -15.80 -11.67
N ASN A 44 -6.39 -14.74 -12.00
CA ASN A 44 -5.01 -14.84 -12.48
C ASN A 44 -3.97 -14.46 -11.41
N ARG A 45 -4.35 -14.33 -10.14
CA ARG A 45 -3.52 -13.75 -9.07
C ARG A 45 -2.12 -14.35 -8.97
N ALA A 46 -2.04 -15.66 -8.76
CA ALA A 46 -0.77 -16.36 -8.61
C ALA A 46 0.10 -16.25 -9.87
N ARG A 47 -0.52 -16.36 -11.06
CA ARG A 47 0.20 -16.23 -12.35
C ARG A 47 0.76 -14.83 -12.56
N LEU A 48 -0.04 -13.79 -12.26
CA LEU A 48 0.38 -12.39 -12.37
C LEU A 48 1.49 -12.06 -11.38
N ALA A 49 1.37 -12.53 -10.13
CA ALA A 49 2.38 -12.35 -9.10
C ALA A 49 3.72 -13.00 -9.47
N ALA A 50 3.69 -14.27 -9.90
CA ALA A 50 4.87 -14.98 -10.37
C ALA A 50 5.52 -14.27 -11.55
N ARG A 51 4.71 -13.90 -12.56
CA ARG A 51 5.22 -13.21 -13.74
C ARG A 51 5.81 -11.83 -13.43
N ALA A 52 5.19 -11.09 -12.52
CA ALA A 52 5.73 -9.79 -12.08
C ALA A 52 7.09 -9.96 -11.39
N LEU A 53 7.25 -10.98 -10.54
CA LEU A 53 8.53 -11.25 -9.90
C LEU A 53 9.59 -11.70 -10.91
N GLU A 54 9.24 -12.57 -11.86
CA GLU A 54 10.15 -12.97 -12.96
C GLU A 54 10.63 -11.75 -13.74
N VAL A 55 9.71 -10.89 -14.18
CA VAL A 55 10.05 -9.68 -14.95
C VAL A 55 10.92 -8.74 -14.13
N ALA A 56 10.59 -8.50 -12.85
CA ALA A 56 11.40 -7.66 -11.98
C ALA A 56 12.83 -8.19 -11.79
N VAL A 57 12.98 -9.53 -11.72
CA VAL A 57 14.28 -10.19 -11.61
C VAL A 57 15.02 -10.18 -12.96
N ASP A 58 14.33 -10.29 -14.08
CA ASP A 58 14.95 -10.21 -15.40
C ASP A 58 15.44 -8.78 -15.69
N GLU A 59 14.71 -7.76 -15.22
CA GLU A 59 15.11 -6.34 -15.31
C GLU A 59 16.25 -5.97 -14.35
N ASP A 60 16.33 -6.60 -13.18
CA ASP A 60 17.46 -6.48 -12.24
C ASP A 60 17.86 -7.85 -11.69
N PRO A 61 18.79 -8.56 -12.39
CA PRO A 61 19.24 -9.89 -11.99
C PRO A 61 19.88 -9.95 -10.61
N THR A 62 20.32 -8.82 -10.06
CA THR A 62 20.93 -8.78 -8.73
C THR A 62 19.91 -8.99 -7.61
N LEU A 63 18.60 -8.95 -7.89
CA LEU A 63 17.56 -9.39 -6.93
C LEU A 63 17.84 -10.81 -6.42
N ARG A 64 18.35 -11.70 -7.29
CA ARG A 64 18.66 -13.11 -6.93
C ARG A 64 19.82 -13.24 -5.94
N THR A 65 20.67 -12.21 -5.82
CA THR A 65 21.82 -12.21 -4.90
C THR A 65 21.57 -11.32 -3.69
N ARG A 66 20.70 -10.31 -3.79
CA ARG A 66 20.31 -9.44 -2.67
C ARG A 66 19.29 -10.09 -1.73
N HIS A 67 18.42 -10.94 -2.27
CA HIS A 67 17.40 -11.66 -1.52
C HIS A 67 17.73 -13.14 -1.48
N ASP A 68 17.59 -13.76 -0.31
CA ASP A 68 17.61 -15.22 -0.21
C ASP A 68 16.29 -15.83 -0.74
N ASP A 69 16.27 -17.16 -0.88
CA ASP A 69 15.10 -17.89 -1.37
C ASP A 69 13.83 -17.62 -0.53
N ALA A 70 14.00 -17.44 0.78
CA ALA A 70 12.87 -17.17 1.68
C ALA A 70 12.30 -15.76 1.46
N ALA A 71 13.17 -14.76 1.28
CA ALA A 71 12.81 -13.39 0.97
C ALA A 71 12.11 -13.29 -0.40
N LEU A 72 12.60 -14.01 -1.42
CA LEU A 72 11.96 -14.08 -2.73
C LEU A 72 10.58 -14.73 -2.67
N ARG A 73 10.41 -15.82 -1.91
CA ARG A 73 9.09 -16.44 -1.67
C ARG A 73 8.14 -15.48 -0.95
N ASN A 74 8.63 -14.76 0.05
CA ASN A 74 7.80 -13.77 0.72
C ASN A 74 7.41 -12.61 -0.22
N LEU A 75 8.31 -12.14 -1.08
CA LEU A 75 7.99 -11.13 -2.10
C LEU A 75 6.95 -11.64 -3.11
N LEU A 76 6.99 -12.92 -3.48
CA LEU A 76 5.95 -13.54 -4.30
C LEU A 76 4.58 -13.52 -3.60
N LEU A 77 4.54 -13.87 -2.31
CA LEU A 77 3.30 -13.80 -1.52
C LEU A 77 2.79 -12.37 -1.39
N ASP A 78 3.68 -11.40 -1.18
CA ASP A 78 3.33 -9.98 -1.15
C ASP A 78 2.76 -9.52 -2.51
N ALA A 79 3.35 -9.98 -3.63
CA ALA A 79 2.86 -9.71 -4.99
C ALA A 79 1.43 -10.21 -5.20
N GLU A 80 1.07 -11.39 -4.68
CA GLU A 80 -0.32 -11.87 -4.74
C GLU A 80 -1.27 -10.92 -4.00
N VAL A 81 -0.88 -10.43 -2.82
CA VAL A 81 -1.69 -9.46 -2.07
C VAL A 81 -1.83 -8.15 -2.84
N PHE A 82 -0.76 -7.66 -3.47
CA PHE A 82 -0.83 -6.47 -4.32
C PHE A 82 -1.83 -6.64 -5.48
N VAL A 83 -1.89 -7.83 -6.12
CA VAL A 83 -2.89 -8.11 -7.16
C VAL A 83 -4.32 -8.08 -6.58
N ASP A 84 -4.54 -8.63 -5.39
CA ASP A 84 -5.85 -8.59 -4.73
C ASP A 84 -6.27 -7.14 -4.40
N ARG A 85 -5.32 -6.30 -3.98
CA ARG A 85 -5.55 -4.86 -3.72
C ARG A 85 -5.83 -4.10 -5.02
N LEU A 86 -5.09 -4.39 -6.09
CA LEU A 86 -5.33 -3.82 -7.41
C LEU A 86 -6.74 -4.17 -7.91
N ALA A 87 -7.18 -5.41 -7.71
CA ALA A 87 -8.53 -5.84 -8.05
C ALA A 87 -9.61 -5.06 -7.28
N LEU A 88 -9.39 -4.70 -6.02
CA LEU A 88 -10.31 -3.81 -5.28
C LEU A 88 -10.37 -2.41 -5.89
N CYS A 89 -9.22 -1.86 -6.30
CA CYS A 89 -9.15 -0.55 -6.94
C CYS A 89 -9.87 -0.52 -8.30
N VAL A 90 -9.68 -1.55 -9.11
CA VAL A 90 -10.35 -1.69 -10.41
C VAL A 90 -11.87 -1.85 -10.24
N ALA A 91 -12.31 -2.68 -9.28
CA ALA A 91 -13.72 -2.88 -8.99
C ALA A 91 -14.41 -1.59 -8.53
N GLY A 92 -13.74 -0.81 -7.67
CA GLY A 92 -14.29 0.44 -7.11
C GLY A 92 -14.01 1.70 -7.91
N ASN A 93 -13.23 1.62 -9.00
CA ASN A 93 -12.67 2.79 -9.70
C ASN A 93 -12.02 3.80 -8.72
N ASP A 94 -11.29 3.28 -7.72
CA ASP A 94 -10.71 4.07 -6.62
C ASP A 94 -9.28 3.59 -6.30
N PRO A 95 -8.24 4.42 -6.55
CA PRO A 95 -6.85 4.02 -6.32
C PRO A 95 -6.47 3.90 -4.83
N ASN A 96 -7.31 4.40 -3.91
CA ASN A 96 -6.96 4.49 -2.49
C ASN A 96 -6.67 3.13 -1.83
N GLY A 97 -7.27 2.03 -2.33
CA GLY A 97 -7.07 0.70 -1.76
C GLY A 97 -5.60 0.25 -1.79
N LEU A 98 -4.93 0.44 -2.93
CA LEU A 98 -3.53 0.06 -3.12
C LEU A 98 -2.59 1.08 -2.47
N ARG A 99 -2.91 2.38 -2.56
CA ARG A 99 -2.17 3.47 -1.89
C ARG A 99 -2.10 3.27 -0.37
N ALA A 100 -3.24 3.04 0.27
CA ALA A 100 -3.31 2.85 1.72
C ALA A 100 -2.57 1.58 2.17
N PHE A 101 -2.65 0.51 1.37
CA PHE A 101 -1.90 -0.71 1.65
C PHE A 101 -0.38 -0.48 1.54
N ALA A 102 0.08 0.27 0.53
CA ALA A 102 1.49 0.63 0.39
C ALA A 102 2.00 1.40 1.62
N ASP A 103 1.22 2.36 2.11
CA ASP A 103 1.57 3.17 3.29
C ASP A 103 1.70 2.30 4.56
N GLN A 104 0.72 1.41 4.78
CA GLN A 104 0.70 0.50 5.93
C GLN A 104 1.85 -0.52 5.90
N THR A 105 2.28 -0.94 4.71
CA THR A 105 3.28 -2.02 4.55
C THR A 105 4.71 -1.51 4.36
N ALA A 106 4.93 -0.23 4.03
CA ALA A 106 6.26 0.33 3.81
C ALA A 106 7.22 0.08 4.99
N THR A 107 6.73 0.19 6.24
CA THR A 107 7.54 -0.09 7.43
C THR A 107 7.90 -1.57 7.57
N VAL A 108 7.03 -2.48 7.12
CA VAL A 108 7.27 -3.93 7.15
C VAL A 108 8.41 -4.29 6.20
N TYR A 109 8.40 -3.76 4.97
CA TYR A 109 9.47 -3.98 4.00
C TYR A 109 10.82 -3.47 4.51
N ARG A 110 10.85 -2.28 5.15
CA ARG A 110 12.07 -1.77 5.78
C ARG A 110 12.60 -2.68 6.88
N ARG A 111 11.73 -3.24 7.73
CA ARG A 111 12.13 -4.21 8.77
C ARG A 111 12.65 -5.52 8.19
N ARG A 112 12.12 -5.93 7.03
CA ARG A 112 12.59 -7.08 6.24
C ARG A 112 13.82 -6.77 5.39
N LEU A 113 14.36 -5.55 5.48
CA LEU A 113 15.49 -5.06 4.68
C LEU A 113 15.25 -5.16 3.16
N VAL A 114 13.98 -5.10 2.74
CA VAL A 114 13.60 -5.04 1.32
C VAL A 114 13.72 -3.59 0.84
N PRO A 115 14.56 -3.29 -0.16
CA PRO A 115 14.63 -1.96 -0.76
C PRO A 115 13.28 -1.52 -1.34
N MET A 116 12.88 -0.27 -1.12
CA MET A 116 11.62 0.24 -1.69
C MET A 116 11.65 0.22 -3.23
N ASP A 117 12.82 0.39 -3.83
CA ASP A 117 12.99 0.31 -5.28
C ASP A 117 12.68 -1.09 -5.83
N ASP A 118 12.90 -2.16 -5.05
CA ASP A 118 12.55 -3.53 -5.47
C ASP A 118 11.02 -3.71 -5.46
N VAL A 119 10.32 -3.14 -4.47
CA VAL A 119 8.84 -3.15 -4.42
C VAL A 119 8.26 -2.30 -5.56
N VAL A 120 8.89 -1.17 -5.89
CA VAL A 120 8.50 -0.34 -7.05
C VAL A 120 8.66 -1.11 -8.35
N ARG A 121 9.79 -1.79 -8.57
CA ARG A 121 10.01 -2.64 -9.76
C ARG A 121 8.95 -3.74 -9.86
N LEU A 122 8.61 -4.38 -8.74
CA LEU A 122 7.55 -5.39 -8.70
C LEU A 122 6.19 -4.83 -9.14
N LEU A 123 5.85 -3.61 -8.72
CA LEU A 123 4.61 -2.93 -9.13
C LEU A 123 4.63 -2.52 -10.61
N GLU A 124 5.76 -2.06 -11.14
CA GLU A 124 5.91 -1.77 -12.58
C GLU A 124 5.81 -3.05 -13.43
N ALA A 125 6.42 -4.14 -12.98
CA ALA A 125 6.28 -5.45 -13.62
C ALA A 125 4.82 -5.97 -13.58
N MET A 126 4.13 -5.74 -12.46
CA MET A 126 2.72 -6.05 -12.32
C MET A 126 1.84 -5.24 -13.29
N ARG A 127 2.17 -3.96 -13.53
CA ARG A 127 1.50 -3.12 -14.54
C ARG A 127 1.55 -3.78 -15.92
N ALA A 128 2.72 -4.28 -16.32
CA ALA A 128 2.88 -4.97 -17.60
C ALA A 128 2.02 -6.25 -17.66
N GLY A 129 1.98 -7.04 -16.58
CA GLY A 129 1.14 -8.24 -16.49
C GLY A 129 -0.36 -7.94 -16.55
N ALA A 130 -0.82 -6.89 -15.87
CA ALA A 130 -2.23 -6.50 -15.81
C ALA A 130 -2.80 -6.15 -17.20
N ARG A 131 -2.00 -5.56 -18.10
CA ARG A 131 -2.39 -5.26 -19.49
C ARG A 131 -2.77 -6.48 -20.31
N GLY A 132 -2.29 -7.67 -19.94
CA GLY A 132 -2.68 -8.93 -20.58
C GLY A 132 -4.02 -9.51 -20.09
N VAL A 133 -4.63 -8.92 -19.06
CA VAL A 133 -5.84 -9.43 -18.39
C VAL A 133 -6.99 -8.42 -18.43
N LEU A 134 -6.67 -7.13 -18.46
CA LEU A 134 -7.60 -6.02 -18.46
C LEU A 134 -7.75 -5.41 -19.85
N SER A 135 -8.93 -4.86 -20.14
CA SER A 135 -9.14 -3.99 -21.30
C SER A 135 -8.46 -2.62 -21.10
N ALA A 136 -8.41 -1.81 -22.16
CA ALA A 136 -7.84 -0.47 -22.08
C ALA A 136 -8.55 0.43 -21.04
N ASP A 137 -9.87 0.37 -20.98
CA ASP A 137 -10.66 1.18 -20.04
C ASP A 137 -10.49 0.70 -18.59
N GLU A 138 -10.36 -0.61 -18.39
CA GLU A 138 -10.11 -1.22 -17.08
C GLU A 138 -8.68 -0.95 -16.58
N MET A 139 -7.74 -0.75 -17.48
CA MET A 139 -6.37 -0.38 -17.13
C MET A 139 -6.29 1.03 -16.54
N VAL A 140 -7.19 1.96 -16.87
CA VAL A 140 -7.16 3.33 -16.35
C VAL A 140 -7.15 3.38 -14.80
N PRO A 141 -8.11 2.78 -14.07
CA PRO A 141 -8.03 2.72 -12.61
C PRO A 141 -6.88 1.87 -12.08
N ALA A 142 -6.45 0.85 -12.83
CA ALA A 142 -5.31 0.01 -12.44
C ALA A 142 -4.00 0.80 -12.45
N GLU A 143 -3.74 1.57 -13.51
CA GLU A 143 -2.56 2.41 -13.64
C GLU A 143 -2.54 3.50 -12.56
N ALA A 144 -3.68 4.18 -12.34
CA ALA A 144 -3.80 5.17 -11.27
C ALA A 144 -3.50 4.58 -9.88
N ALA A 145 -4.00 3.37 -9.58
CA ALA A 145 -3.73 2.70 -8.32
C ALA A 145 -2.25 2.35 -8.15
N ILE A 146 -1.61 1.84 -9.21
CA ILE A 146 -0.19 1.49 -9.23
C ILE A 146 0.67 2.74 -9.05
N ASP A 147 0.36 3.83 -9.76
CA ASP A 147 1.07 5.11 -9.64
C ASP A 147 1.02 5.67 -8.22
N GLU A 148 -0.16 5.67 -7.59
CA GLU A 148 -0.33 6.13 -6.20
C GLU A 148 0.47 5.28 -5.20
N ALA A 149 0.49 3.96 -5.37
CA ALA A 149 1.28 3.07 -4.52
C ALA A 149 2.80 3.24 -4.74
N ILE A 150 3.24 3.40 -5.99
CA ILE A 150 4.64 3.71 -6.33
C ILE A 150 5.05 5.04 -5.71
N ALA A 151 4.20 6.08 -5.77
CA ALA A 151 4.48 7.37 -5.16
C ALA A 151 4.73 7.23 -3.65
N VAL A 152 3.92 6.40 -2.97
CA VAL A 152 4.13 6.08 -1.54
C VAL A 152 5.48 5.40 -1.33
N PHE A 153 5.80 4.31 -2.04
CA PHE A 153 7.08 3.63 -1.83
C PHE A 153 8.30 4.51 -2.17
N ARG A 154 8.19 5.37 -3.19
CA ARG A 154 9.23 6.38 -3.51
C ARG A 154 9.38 7.42 -2.40
N TRP A 155 8.30 7.81 -1.73
CA TRP A 155 8.38 8.65 -0.53
C TRP A 155 9.12 7.93 0.60
N TYR A 156 8.79 6.67 0.85
CA TYR A 156 9.45 5.81 1.84
C TYR A 156 10.85 5.34 1.43
N ARG A 157 11.32 5.61 0.21
CA ARG A 157 12.73 5.41 -0.15
C ARG A 157 13.64 6.36 0.62
N ARG A 158 13.14 7.55 0.97
CA ARG A 158 13.88 8.58 1.70
C ARG A 158 14.15 8.10 3.13
N LEU A 159 15.42 8.14 3.54
CA LEU A 159 15.79 7.88 4.93
C LEU A 159 15.12 8.92 5.85
N ALA A 160 14.77 8.53 7.08
CA ALA A 160 14.26 9.47 8.08
C ALA A 160 15.33 10.54 8.36
N GLY A 161 15.16 11.72 7.75
CA GLY A 161 16.16 12.80 7.76
C GLY A 161 16.46 13.39 6.38
N ASP A 162 16.16 12.69 5.29
CA ASP A 162 16.38 13.14 3.91
C ASP A 162 15.33 14.17 3.45
N ALA A 163 14.09 14.04 3.94
CA ALA A 163 13.02 15.03 3.75
C ALA A 163 13.08 16.22 4.71
N ARG A 164 13.86 16.16 5.80
CA ARG A 164 14.11 17.33 6.65
C ARG A 164 15.33 18.05 6.10
N LYS A 165 15.23 19.36 5.84
CA LYS A 165 16.37 20.27 5.61
C LYS A 165 17.62 19.72 6.31
N ARG A 166 18.63 19.33 5.52
CA ARG A 166 19.92 18.75 5.93
C ARG A 166 20.23 19.04 7.40
N ASN A 167 19.99 18.07 8.30
CA ASN A 167 20.20 18.29 9.72
C ASN A 167 21.67 18.64 9.95
N ARG A 168 21.96 19.88 10.36
CA ARG A 168 23.32 20.44 10.43
C ARG A 168 24.25 19.60 11.31
N ILE A 169 23.69 18.88 12.29
CA ILE A 169 24.40 18.00 13.21
C ILE A 169 24.98 16.77 12.46
N LEU A 170 24.17 16.07 11.66
CA LEU A 170 24.62 14.91 10.88
C LEU A 170 25.66 15.31 9.82
N ALA A 171 25.49 16.49 9.21
CA ALA A 171 26.42 17.02 8.22
C ALA A 171 27.74 17.53 8.81
N ALA A 172 27.84 17.69 10.14
CA ALA A 172 29.07 18.02 10.85
C ALA A 172 29.81 16.75 11.27
N LEU A 173 29.08 15.73 11.76
CA LEU A 173 29.65 14.44 12.14
C LEU A 173 30.26 13.67 10.94
N TYR A 174 29.61 13.71 9.77
CA TYR A 174 30.10 13.02 8.56
C TYR A 174 31.17 13.78 7.76
N ARG A 175 31.51 15.03 8.13
CA ARG A 175 32.54 15.83 7.43
C ARG A 175 33.89 15.88 8.16
N GLY A 176 34.03 15.13 9.25
CA GLY A 176 35.20 15.12 10.11
C GLY A 176 35.75 13.72 10.40
N ALA A 177 35.62 12.79 9.44
CA ALA A 177 36.32 11.51 9.43
C ALA A 177 36.96 11.33 8.05
#